data_AF-X0W0D4-F1
#
_entry.id   AF-X0W0D4-F1
#
_cell.length_a   1.000
_cell.length_b   1.000
_cell.length_c   1.000
_cell.angle_alpha   90.00
_cell.angle_beta   90.00
_cell.angle_gamma   90.00
#
_symmetry.space_group_name_H-M   'P 1'
#
loop_
_entity.id
_entity.type
_entity.pdbx_description
1 polymer ?
#
loop_
_entity_poly.entity_id
_entity_poly.type
_entity_poly.pdbx_seq_one_letter_code
_entity_poly.pdbx_strand_id
1 'polypeptide(L)'
;GTWQEVIWQLIDNKAQETGVMMHLVTPELDKGPPVAYCTFSIRGKPFDKYWDDIKGQPLEELKREPGENNRLFKLIRQHELRREFPLIIATIKAFSQGKIKITADRKVVDAEGRPIKGYNLTSEIDALVKGAIP
;
A
#
# COMPACT_ATOMS: atom_id res chain seq x y z
N GLY A 1 -9.57 -3.15 -9.44
CA GLY A 1 -8.71 -3.29 -10.62
C GLY A 1 -7.53 -4.15 -10.26
N THR A 2 -6.76 -4.60 -11.25
CA THR A 2 -5.49 -5.28 -10.99
C THR A 2 -4.50 -4.32 -10.34
N TRP A 3 -3.44 -4.83 -9.71
CA TRP A 3 -2.39 -3.99 -9.12
C TRP A 3 -1.72 -3.08 -10.17
N GLN A 4 -1.64 -3.54 -11.43
CA GLN A 4 -1.13 -2.71 -12.54
C GLN A 4 -2.02 -1.50 -12.81
N GLU A 5 -3.33 -1.72 -12.90
CA GLU A 5 -4.31 -0.64 -13.13
C GLU A 5 -4.25 0.39 -12.00
N VAL A 6 -4.09 -0.06 -10.76
CA VAL A 6 -3.96 0.81 -9.60
C VAL A 6 -2.71 1.69 -9.72
N ILE A 7 -1.54 1.14 -10.06
CA ILE A 7 -0.33 1.95 -10.22
C ILE A 7 -0.48 2.97 -11.35
N TRP A 8 -1.10 2.59 -12.48
CA TRP A 8 -1.36 3.54 -13.54
C TRP A 8 -2.34 4.65 -13.13
N GLN A 9 -3.37 4.32 -12.34
CA GLN A 9 -4.27 5.32 -11.76
C GLN A 9 -3.53 6.26 -10.80
N LEU A 10 -2.59 5.77 -10.00
CA LEU A 10 -1.77 6.62 -9.13
C LEU A 10 -0.93 7.61 -9.94
N ILE A 11 -0.35 7.13 -11.05
CA ILE A 11 0.45 7.95 -11.97
C ILE A 11 -0.42 9.01 -12.64
N ASP A 12 -1.56 8.60 -13.22
CA ASP A 12 -2.51 9.46 -13.92
C ASP A 12 -3.05 10.58 -13.02
N ASN A 13 -3.48 10.20 -11.81
CA ASN A 13 -4.02 11.13 -10.82
C ASN A 13 -2.94 11.95 -10.12
N LYS A 14 -1.66 11.78 -10.46
CA LYS A 14 -0.53 12.46 -9.81
C LYS A 14 -0.59 12.32 -8.29
N ALA A 15 -0.89 11.11 -7.80
CA ALA A 15 -1.05 10.84 -6.38
C ALA A 15 0.20 11.25 -5.58
N GLN A 16 -0.01 11.63 -4.32
CA GLN A 16 1.07 12.03 -3.40
C GLN A 16 1.57 10.84 -2.58
N GLU A 17 0.70 9.87 -2.36
CA GLU A 17 0.94 8.68 -1.57
C GLU A 17 0.22 7.47 -2.17
N THR A 18 0.69 6.29 -1.78
CA THR A 18 0.01 5.00 -1.98
C THR A 18 0.22 4.16 -0.73
N GLY A 19 -0.28 2.93 -0.71
CA GLY A 19 -0.09 2.02 0.41
C GLY A 19 -0.37 0.57 0.07
N VAL A 20 -0.07 -0.28 1.05
CA VAL A 20 -0.44 -1.69 1.07
C VAL A 20 -1.44 -1.93 2.19
N MET A 21 -2.33 -2.87 1.98
CA MET A 21 -3.43 -3.15 2.90
C MET A 21 -3.66 -4.65 3.01
N MET A 22 -3.97 -5.10 4.22
CA MET A 22 -4.54 -6.42 4.48
C MET A 22 -6.02 -6.21 4.83
N HIS A 23 -6.91 -6.98 4.21
CA HIS A 23 -8.36 -6.89 4.42
C HIS A 23 -8.93 -8.24 4.85
N LEU A 24 -10.15 -8.23 5.41
CA LEU A 24 -10.87 -9.47 5.69
C LEU A 24 -11.29 -10.14 4.38
N VAL A 25 -11.19 -11.46 4.30
CA VAL A 25 -11.66 -12.19 3.13
C VAL A 25 -13.19 -12.22 3.11
N THR A 26 -13.77 -11.84 1.98
CA THR A 26 -15.21 -11.90 1.70
C THR A 26 -15.48 -12.72 0.45
N PRO A 27 -16.71 -13.20 0.22
CA PRO A 27 -17.07 -13.85 -1.05
C PRO A 27 -16.86 -12.94 -2.27
N GLU A 28 -16.98 -11.63 -2.08
CA GLU A 28 -16.60 -10.65 -3.08
C GLU A 28 -15.08 -10.43 -3.09
N LEU A 29 -14.46 -10.60 -4.26
CA LEU A 29 -13.03 -10.43 -4.48
C LEU A 29 -12.57 -9.01 -4.11
N ASP A 30 -11.54 -8.91 -3.26
CA ASP A 30 -10.86 -7.68 -2.82
C ASP A 30 -11.77 -6.57 -2.25
N LYS A 31 -12.93 -6.95 -1.70
CA LYS A 31 -13.94 -6.01 -1.18
C LYS A 31 -14.23 -6.10 0.31
N GLY A 32 -13.44 -6.88 1.03
CA GLY A 32 -13.60 -6.95 2.49
C GLY A 32 -13.10 -5.70 3.20
N PRO A 33 -13.57 -5.46 4.44
CA PRO A 33 -13.14 -4.31 5.22
C PRO A 33 -11.63 -4.36 5.51
N PRO A 34 -10.94 -3.21 5.48
CA PRO A 34 -9.52 -3.14 5.82
C PRO A 34 -9.28 -3.58 7.26
N VAL A 35 -8.27 -4.43 7.45
CA VAL A 35 -7.78 -4.85 8.77
C VAL A 35 -6.64 -3.96 9.22
N ALA A 36 -5.63 -3.83 8.37
CA ALA A 36 -4.46 -3.02 8.63
C ALA A 36 -3.88 -2.51 7.32
N TYR A 37 -3.19 -1.39 7.39
CA TYR A 37 -2.59 -0.76 6.22
C TYR A 37 -1.32 -0.01 6.60
N CYS A 38 -0.50 0.27 5.59
CA CYS A 38 0.58 1.25 5.67
C CYS A 38 0.58 2.05 4.38
N THR A 39 0.78 3.35 4.53
CA THR A 39 0.95 4.29 3.42
C THR A 39 2.41 4.75 3.33
N PHE A 40 2.80 5.25 2.17
CA PHE A 40 4.08 5.91 1.95
C PHE A 40 3.95 6.95 0.84
N SER A 41 4.77 8.00 0.92
CA SER A 41 4.79 9.00 -0.14
C SER A 41 5.45 8.44 -1.41
N ILE A 42 4.84 8.74 -2.56
CA ILE A 42 5.41 8.53 -3.88
C ILE A 42 5.96 9.84 -4.46
N ARG A 43 6.27 10.80 -3.59
CA ARG A 43 6.90 12.10 -3.89
C ARG A 43 8.18 12.22 -3.08
N GLY A 44 9.01 13.20 -3.40
CA GLY A 44 10.34 13.32 -2.83
C GLY A 44 11.32 12.34 -3.48
N LYS A 45 12.55 12.32 -2.98
CA LYS A 45 13.56 11.35 -3.43
C LYS A 45 13.18 9.93 -2.94
N PRO A 46 13.29 8.89 -3.79
CA PRO A 46 13.85 8.91 -5.15
C PRO A 46 12.82 9.08 -6.28
N PHE A 47 11.54 9.31 -5.97
CA PHE A 47 10.44 9.37 -6.94
C PHE A 47 10.47 10.59 -7.86
N ASP A 48 10.82 11.76 -7.35
CA ASP A 48 10.68 13.03 -8.09
C ASP A 48 11.33 13.00 -9.47
N LYS A 49 12.54 12.46 -9.59
CA LYS A 49 13.23 12.37 -10.89
C LYS A 49 12.44 11.57 -11.92
N TYR A 50 11.74 10.52 -11.48
CA TYR A 50 10.96 9.65 -12.38
C TYR A 50 9.57 10.21 -12.67
N TRP A 51 9.05 11.08 -11.79
CA TRP A 51 7.89 11.91 -12.11
C TRP A 51 8.22 12.96 -13.16
N ASP A 52 9.40 13.57 -13.09
CA ASP A 52 9.87 14.53 -14.09
C ASP A 52 10.09 13.85 -15.46
N ASP A 53 10.67 12.64 -15.49
CA ASP A 53 10.90 11.86 -16.72
C ASP A 53 9.63 11.63 -17.56
N ILE A 54 8.45 11.54 -16.92
CA ILE A 54 7.17 11.27 -17.59
C ILE A 54 6.32 12.53 -17.82
N LYS A 55 6.81 13.70 -17.40
CA LYS A 55 6.04 14.93 -17.43
C LYS A 55 5.74 15.36 -18.87
N GLY A 56 4.46 15.55 -19.18
CA GLY A 56 3.99 15.96 -20.50
C GLY A 56 3.85 14.82 -21.52
N GLN A 57 4.17 13.58 -21.13
CA GLN A 57 3.92 12.40 -21.97
C GLN A 57 2.47 11.91 -21.78
N PRO A 58 1.76 11.53 -22.85
CA PRO A 58 0.44 10.91 -22.74
C PRO A 58 0.51 9.58 -21.99
N LEU A 59 -0.40 9.36 -21.04
CA LEU A 59 -0.44 8.13 -20.23
C LEU A 59 -0.56 6.86 -21.09
N GLU A 60 -1.32 6.93 -22.18
CA GLU A 60 -1.53 5.79 -23.08
C GLU A 60 -0.23 5.39 -23.81
N GLU A 61 0.67 6.34 -24.09
CA GLU A 61 1.99 6.04 -24.62
C GLU A 61 2.85 5.35 -23.56
N LEU A 62 2.87 5.88 -22.34
CA LEU A 62 3.59 5.29 -21.20
C LEU A 62 3.14 3.85 -20.90
N LYS A 63 1.84 3.57 -20.99
CA LYS A 63 1.26 2.23 -20.79
C LYS A 63 1.63 1.26 -21.91
N ARG A 64 1.70 1.73 -23.16
CA ARG A 64 2.06 0.90 -24.32
C ARG A 64 3.56 0.59 -24.33
N GLU A 65 4.38 1.63 -24.18
CA GLU A 65 5.83 1.52 -24.18
C GLU A 65 6.41 2.68 -23.35
N PRO A 66 7.09 2.40 -22.22
CA PRO A 66 7.63 1.11 -21.82
C PRO A 66 6.66 0.18 -21.04
N GLY A 67 5.42 0.60 -20.77
CA GLY A 67 4.48 -0.17 -19.97
C GLY A 67 5.00 -0.40 -18.54
N GLU A 68 4.88 -1.62 -18.02
CA GLU A 68 5.42 -1.97 -16.69
C GLU A 68 6.95 -1.80 -16.59
N ASN A 69 7.64 -1.61 -17.72
CA ASN A 69 9.05 -1.25 -17.72
C ASN A 69 9.34 0.22 -17.37
N ASN A 70 8.30 1.06 -17.24
CA ASN A 70 8.44 2.44 -16.80
C ASN A 70 9.11 2.53 -15.41
N ARG A 71 10.08 3.44 -15.26
CA ARG A 71 10.90 3.53 -14.04
C ARG A 71 10.10 3.99 -12.82
N LEU A 72 9.16 4.91 -12.99
CA LEU A 72 8.27 5.33 -11.91
C LEU A 72 7.35 4.18 -11.48
N PHE A 73 6.75 3.49 -12.46
CA PHE A 73 5.91 2.32 -12.22
C PHE A 73 6.65 1.24 -11.41
N LYS A 74 7.85 0.83 -11.85
CA LYS A 74 8.67 -0.16 -11.14
C LYS A 74 9.03 0.31 -9.74
N LEU A 75 9.39 1.58 -9.57
CA LEU A 75 9.79 2.10 -8.27
C LEU A 75 8.62 2.09 -7.28
N ILE A 76 7.41 2.47 -7.72
CA ILE A 76 6.19 2.38 -6.90
C ILE A 76 5.97 0.92 -6.50
N ARG A 77 5.95 -0.02 -7.47
CA ARG A 77 5.73 -1.45 -7.20
C ARG A 77 6.79 -2.02 -6.24
N GLN A 78 8.05 -1.64 -6.41
CA GLN A 78 9.13 -2.06 -5.51
C GLN A 78 8.90 -1.58 -4.07
N HIS A 79 8.43 -0.35 -3.89
CA HIS A 79 8.14 0.21 -2.56
C HIS A 79 6.90 -0.39 -1.91
N GLU A 80 5.90 -0.80 -2.70
CA GLU A 80 4.75 -1.59 -2.24
C GLU A 80 5.21 -2.97 -1.77
N LEU A 81 5.92 -3.72 -2.62
CA LEU A 81 6.41 -5.08 -2.33
C LEU A 81 7.29 -5.13 -1.08
N ARG A 82 8.14 -4.11 -0.88
CA ARG A 82 9.00 -4.01 0.32
C ARG A 82 8.18 -3.91 1.61
N ARG A 83 6.92 -3.47 1.55
CA ARG A 83 6.03 -3.27 2.69
C ARG A 83 5.00 -4.39 2.88
N GLU A 84 4.71 -5.18 1.84
CA GLU A 84 3.72 -6.28 1.91
C GLU A 84 4.05 -7.30 3.01
N PHE A 85 5.24 -7.90 3.00
CA PHE A 85 5.64 -8.88 4.02
C PHE A 85 5.72 -8.28 5.44
N PRO A 86 6.36 -7.12 5.67
CA PRO A 86 6.32 -6.46 6.97
C PRO A 86 4.90 -6.18 7.46
N LEU A 87 3.98 -5.78 6.57
CA LEU A 87 2.58 -5.54 6.94
C LEU A 87 1.91 -6.82 7.43
N ILE A 88 2.08 -7.94 6.72
CA ILE A 88 1.49 -9.22 7.11
C ILE A 88 1.96 -9.62 8.52
N ILE A 89 3.27 -9.58 8.76
CA ILE A 89 3.86 -9.96 10.06
C ILE A 89 3.37 -9.04 11.18
N ALA A 90 3.42 -7.71 10.96
CA ALA A 90 2.99 -6.73 11.93
C ALA A 90 1.49 -6.85 12.24
N THR A 91 0.66 -7.17 11.24
CA THR A 91 -0.78 -7.37 11.43
C THR A 91 -1.07 -8.61 12.28
N ILE A 92 -0.42 -9.74 12.01
CA ILE A 92 -0.54 -10.96 12.81
C ILE A 92 -0.10 -10.69 14.26
N LYS A 93 1.00 -9.96 14.45
CA LYS A 93 1.49 -9.55 15.77
C LYS A 93 0.49 -8.65 16.48
N ALA A 94 -0.14 -7.70 15.79
CA ALA A 94 -1.16 -6.83 16.36
C ALA A 94 -2.38 -7.61 16.85
N PHE A 95 -2.82 -8.64 16.13
CA PHE A 95 -3.85 -9.58 16.60
C PHE A 95 -3.40 -10.36 17.83
N SER A 96 -2.21 -10.96 17.78
CA SER A 96 -1.67 -11.74 18.89
C SER A 96 -1.49 -10.93 20.18
N GLN A 97 -1.25 -9.62 20.06
CA GLN A 97 -1.11 -8.69 21.18
C GLN A 97 -2.44 -8.07 21.62
N GLY A 98 -3.57 -8.39 20.97
CA GLY A 98 -4.88 -7.83 21.29
C GLY A 98 -5.04 -6.35 20.93
N LYS A 99 -4.12 -5.77 20.13
CA LYS A 99 -4.19 -4.39 19.65
C LYS A 99 -5.35 -4.18 18.67
N ILE A 100 -5.71 -5.23 17.95
CA ILE A 100 -6.84 -5.28 17.03
C ILE A 100 -7.60 -6.60 17.22
N LYS A 101 -8.91 -6.55 16.99
CA LYS A 101 -9.81 -7.71 17.07
C LYS A 101 -10.82 -7.66 15.92
N ILE A 102 -11.36 -8.82 15.58
CA ILE A 102 -12.50 -8.96 14.67
C ILE A 102 -13.69 -9.40 15.50
N THR A 103 -14.78 -8.64 15.44
CA THR A 103 -16.03 -8.96 16.13
C THR A 103 -16.82 -10.03 15.39
N ALA A 104 -17.83 -10.61 16.05
CA ALA A 104 -18.70 -11.61 15.43
C ALA A 104 -19.44 -11.08 14.18
N ASP A 105 -19.73 -9.77 14.14
CA ASP A 105 -20.33 -9.07 12.99
C ASP A 105 -19.27 -8.61 11.95
N ARG A 106 -18.07 -9.19 11.96
CA ARG A 106 -16.97 -8.97 11.00
C ARG A 106 -16.47 -7.52 10.94
N LYS A 107 -16.57 -6.77 12.04
CA LYS A 107 -15.98 -5.43 12.15
C LYS A 107 -14.60 -5.52 12.78
N VAL A 108 -13.69 -4.69 12.28
CA VAL A 108 -12.35 -4.52 12.85
C VAL A 108 -12.44 -3.46 13.93
N VAL A 109 -11.97 -3.79 15.13
CA VAL A 109 -11.99 -2.91 16.30
C VAL A 109 -10.60 -2.84 16.93
N ASP A 110 -10.32 -1.75 17.66
CA ASP A 110 -9.10 -1.58 18.45
C ASP A 110 -9.13 -2.37 19.77
N ALA A 111 -8.11 -2.18 20.61
CA ALA A 111 -7.99 -2.86 21.91
C ALA A 111 -9.17 -2.56 22.84
N GLU A 112 -9.72 -1.34 22.76
CA GLU A 112 -10.87 -0.85 23.53
C GLU A 112 -12.22 -1.26 22.92
N GLY A 113 -12.24 -1.94 21.78
CA GLY A 113 -13.46 -2.39 21.10
C GLY A 113 -14.12 -1.31 20.24
N ARG A 114 -13.45 -0.19 19.97
CA ARG A 114 -13.96 0.87 19.10
C ARG A 114 -13.77 0.49 17.63
N PRO A 115 -14.77 0.68 16.77
CA PRO A 115 -14.62 0.44 15.33
C PRO A 115 -13.52 1.29 14.72
N ILE A 116 -12.66 0.67 13.93
CA ILE A 116 -11.59 1.34 13.18
C ILE A 116 -11.75 1.05 11.68
N LYS A 117 -11.32 2.00 10.84
CA LYS A 117 -11.33 1.84 9.37
C LYS A 117 -10.20 0.93 8.85
N GLY A 118 -9.38 0.42 9.75
CA GLY A 118 -8.12 -0.27 9.47
C GLY A 118 -7.04 0.24 10.42
N TYR A 119 -6.20 -0.66 10.90
CA TYR A 119 -5.12 -0.35 11.82
C TYR A 119 -3.92 0.23 11.06
N ASN A 120 -3.56 1.47 11.38
CA ASN A 120 -2.45 2.15 10.73
C ASN A 120 -1.12 1.65 11.29
N LEU A 121 -0.35 0.95 10.44
CA LEU A 121 0.97 0.41 10.76
C LEU A 121 2.11 1.17 10.06
N THR A 122 1.83 2.34 9.45
CA THR A 122 2.81 3.11 8.66
C THR A 122 4.11 3.33 9.43
N SER A 123 4.06 3.84 10.66
CA SER A 123 5.28 4.14 11.44
C SER A 123 6.09 2.89 11.81
N GLU A 124 5.42 1.78 12.15
CA GLU A 124 6.09 0.51 12.48
C GLU A 124 6.78 -0.08 11.24
N ILE A 125 6.08 -0.05 10.10
CA ILE A 125 6.58 -0.60 8.84
C ILE A 125 7.71 0.25 8.28
N ASP A 126 7.62 1.58 8.34
CA ASP A 126 8.72 2.45 7.92
C ASP A 126 9.98 2.23 8.76
N ALA A 127 9.85 1.92 10.05
CA ALA A 127 10.98 1.55 10.89
C ALA A 127 11.60 0.21 10.47
N LEU A 128 10.78 -0.81 10.18
CA LEU A 128 11.25 -2.12 9.71
C LEU A 128 11.95 -2.01 8.34
N VAL A 129 11.38 -1.23 7.43
CA VAL A 129 11.92 -1.01 6.08
C VAL A 129 13.23 -0.23 6.11
N LYS A 130 13.42 0.69 7.07
CA LYS A 130 14.69 1.42 7.29
C LYS A 130 15.74 0.56 7.99
N GLY A 131 15.34 -0.32 8.91
CA GLY A 131 16.22 -1.19 9.68
C GLY A 131 16.65 -2.47 8.96
N ALA A 132 15.95 -2.86 7.90
CA ALA A 132 16.32 -3.97 7.03
C ALA A 132 17.43 -3.55 6.04
N ILE A 133 18.64 -3.35 6.57
CA ILE A 133 19.89 -3.26 5.81
C ILE A 133 20.78 -4.41 6.29
N PRO A 134 21.06 -5.44 5.47
CA PRO A 134 22.35 -6.12 5.49
C PRO A 134 23.42 -5.20 4.89
#